data_AF-W4VEB3-F1
#
_entry.id   AF-W4VEB3-F1
#
_cell.length_a   1.000
_cell.length_b   1.000
_cell.length_c   1.000
_cell.angle_alpha   90.00
_cell.angle_beta   90.00
_cell.angle_gamma   90.00
#
_symmetry.space_group_name_H-M   'P 1'
#
loop_
_entity.id
_entity.type
_entity.pdbx_description
1 polymer ?
#
loop_
_entity_poly.entity_id
_entity_poly.type
_entity_poly.pdbx_seq_one_letter_code
_entity_poly.pdbx_strand_id
1 'polypeptide(L)'
;MNENLPTPKLMDAHITDSTISPFSDKLMLYHTVMSNGIGIQNYGSAVSKIMRHDIHLQFGRLTAGISKFANDGMNMLINKGWLEEPPTAADRKQLSNQSAGNNNQ
;
A
#
# COMPACT_ATOMS: atom_id res chain seq x y z
N MET A 1 -38.87 -15.62 -9.95
CA MET A 1 -37.71 -15.06 -9.24
C MET A 1 -38.21 -13.89 -8.39
N ASN A 2 -38.60 -14.17 -7.14
CA ASN A 2 -38.93 -13.17 -6.12
C ASN A 2 -38.13 -13.60 -4.88
N GLU A 3 -36.87 -13.20 -4.81
CA GLU A 3 -35.96 -13.65 -3.74
C GLU A 3 -36.16 -12.89 -2.41
N ASN A 4 -37.18 -12.02 -2.31
CA ASN A 4 -37.47 -11.22 -1.09
C ASN A 4 -36.22 -10.54 -0.50
N LEU A 5 -35.26 -10.19 -1.35
CA LEU A 5 -34.07 -9.48 -0.92
C LEU A 5 -34.44 -8.00 -0.73
N PRO A 6 -34.08 -7.39 0.40
CA PRO A 6 -34.30 -5.97 0.59
C PRO A 6 -33.52 -5.19 -0.48
N THR A 7 -34.19 -4.23 -1.11
CA THR A 7 -33.55 -3.32 -2.07
C THR A 7 -32.39 -2.59 -1.35
N PRO A 8 -31.20 -2.48 -1.98
CA PRO A 8 -30.11 -1.69 -1.43
C PRO A 8 -30.60 -0.29 -1.08
N LYS A 9 -30.36 0.16 0.16
CA LYS A 9 -30.69 1.54 0.54
C LYS A 9 -29.79 2.48 -0.24
N LEU A 10 -30.40 3.50 -0.86
CA LEU A 10 -29.66 4.60 -1.48
C LEU A 10 -28.83 5.29 -0.41
N MET A 11 -27.52 5.43 -0.66
CA MET A 11 -26.58 6.11 0.25
C MET A 11 -26.55 7.62 0.04
N ASP A 12 -27.44 8.15 -0.81
CA ASP A 12 -27.48 9.55 -1.24
C ASP A 12 -27.63 10.54 -0.07
N ALA A 13 -28.24 10.11 1.03
CA ALA A 13 -28.35 10.91 2.26
C ALA A 13 -27.00 11.20 2.95
N HIS A 14 -25.93 10.51 2.54
CA HIS A 14 -24.57 10.70 3.06
C HIS A 14 -23.67 11.53 2.12
N ILE A 15 -24.21 12.00 0.99
CA ILE A 15 -23.50 12.93 0.10
C ILE A 15 -23.47 14.30 0.79
N THR A 16 -22.28 14.87 0.93
CA THR A 16 -22.05 16.18 1.54
C THR A 16 -21.62 17.19 0.48
N ASP A 17 -22.03 18.45 0.64
CA ASP A 17 -21.60 19.57 -0.22
C ASP A 17 -20.15 20.04 0.10
N SER A 18 -19.45 19.38 1.03
CA SER A 18 -18.08 19.74 1.41
C SER A 18 -17.10 19.49 0.26
N THR A 19 -16.36 20.52 -0.12
CA THR A 19 -15.22 20.43 -1.04
C THR A 19 -13.89 20.17 -0.33
N ILE A 20 -13.90 20.15 1.01
CA ILE A 20 -12.72 19.90 1.83
C ILE A 20 -12.63 18.40 2.09
N SER A 21 -11.46 17.82 1.81
CA SER A 21 -11.19 16.41 2.12
C SER A 21 -11.35 16.16 3.63
N PRO A 22 -12.12 15.15 4.05
CA PRO A 22 -12.28 14.81 5.46
C PRO A 22 -11.03 14.12 6.05
N PHE A 23 -10.09 13.68 5.22
CA PHE A 23 -8.86 13.00 5.64
C PHE A 23 -7.61 13.74 5.14
N SER A 24 -6.51 13.59 5.88
CA SER A 24 -5.23 14.18 5.50
C SER A 24 -4.61 13.48 4.30
N ASP A 25 -3.84 14.22 3.50
CA ASP A 25 -3.06 13.69 2.38
C ASP A 25 -2.12 12.56 2.82
N LYS A 26 -1.55 12.63 4.03
CA LYS A 26 -0.68 11.58 4.59
C LYS A 26 -1.45 10.27 4.73
N LEU A 27 -2.63 10.32 5.37
CA LEU A 27 -3.44 9.13 5.60
C LEU A 27 -3.98 8.56 4.28
N MET A 28 -4.46 9.42 3.38
CA MET A 28 -4.97 9.00 2.07
C MET A 28 -3.90 8.32 1.25
N LEU A 29 -2.72 8.94 1.10
CA LEU A 29 -1.63 8.36 0.30
C LEU A 29 -1.14 7.03 0.89
N TYR A 30 -0.98 6.96 2.22
CA TYR A 30 -0.61 5.73 2.90
C TYR A 30 -1.63 4.61 2.66
N HIS A 31 -2.92 4.91 2.78
CA HIS A 31 -3.99 3.95 2.55
C HIS A 31 -4.07 3.51 1.08
N THR A 32 -3.87 4.42 0.13
CA THR A 32 -3.81 4.10 -1.30
C THR A 32 -2.68 3.13 -1.60
N VAL A 33 -1.46 3.40 -1.13
CA VAL A 33 -0.31 2.51 -1.34
C VAL A 33 -0.57 1.13 -0.72
N MET A 34 -1.09 1.09 0.51
CA MET A 34 -1.44 -0.16 1.18
C MET A 34 -2.50 -0.96 0.41
N SER A 35 -3.56 -0.29 -0.05
CA SER A 35 -4.65 -0.90 -0.81
C SER A 35 -4.16 -1.52 -2.12
N ASN A 36 -3.20 -0.88 -2.80
CA ASN A 36 -2.56 -1.45 -3.97
C ASN A 36 -1.78 -2.74 -3.64
N GLY A 37 -1.07 -2.76 -2.51
CA GLY A 37 -0.40 -3.98 -2.02
C GLY A 37 -1.36 -5.14 -1.77
N ILE A 38 -2.51 -4.86 -1.15
CA ILE A 38 -3.59 -5.87 -0.96
C ILE A 38 -4.15 -6.32 -2.32
N GLY A 39 -4.31 -5.40 -3.27
CA GLY A 39 -4.72 -5.72 -4.64
C GLY A 39 -3.77 -6.71 -5.32
N ILE A 40 -2.46 -6.48 -5.20
CA ILE A 40 -1.42 -7.38 -5.72
C ILE A 40 -1.51 -8.76 -5.04
N GLN A 41 -1.69 -8.81 -3.72
CA GLN A 41 -1.86 -10.07 -2.99
C GLN A 41 -3.09 -10.86 -3.49
N ASN A 42 -4.21 -10.17 -3.71
CA ASN A 42 -5.42 -10.78 -4.24
C ASN A 42 -5.20 -11.34 -5.65
N TYR A 43 -4.44 -10.63 -6.48
CA TYR A 43 -4.06 -11.09 -7.82
C TYR A 43 -3.17 -12.32 -7.77
N GLY A 44 -2.17 -12.36 -6.88
CA GLY A 44 -1.35 -13.55 -6.66
C GLY A 44 -2.20 -14.76 -6.23
N SER A 45 -3.17 -14.53 -5.34
CA SER A 45 -4.10 -15.56 -4.87
C SER A 45 -5.09 -16.02 -5.94
N ALA A 46 -5.45 -15.15 -6.89
CA ALA A 46 -6.27 -15.52 -8.03
C ALA A 46 -5.45 -16.32 -9.06
N VAL A 47 -4.23 -15.88 -9.36
CA VAL A 47 -3.31 -16.57 -10.28
C VAL A 47 -3.04 -18.01 -9.82
N SER A 48 -2.94 -18.29 -8.53
CA SER A 48 -2.75 -19.66 -8.03
C SER A 48 -3.95 -20.59 -8.25
N LYS A 49 -5.14 -20.05 -8.51
CA LYS A 49 -6.39 -20.82 -8.69
C LYS A 49 -6.85 -20.93 -10.14
N ILE A 50 -6.31 -20.10 -11.02
CA ILE A 50 -6.69 -20.05 -12.42
C ILE A 50 -6.00 -21.20 -13.17
N MET A 51 -6.74 -21.94 -14.00
CA MET A 51 -6.16 -22.98 -14.88
C MET A 51 -5.87 -22.47 -16.30
N ARG A 52 -6.30 -21.24 -16.60
CA ARG A 52 -6.26 -20.63 -17.94
C ARG A 52 -5.03 -19.75 -18.12
N HIS A 53 -4.12 -20.16 -19.00
CA HIS A 53 -2.84 -19.48 -19.23
C HIS A 53 -2.97 -18.05 -19.75
N ASP A 54 -3.93 -17.81 -20.65
CA ASP A 54 -4.23 -16.48 -21.19
C ASP A 54 -4.61 -15.48 -20.10
N ILE A 55 -5.31 -15.93 -19.06
CA ILE A 55 -5.71 -15.11 -17.92
C ILE A 55 -4.50 -14.82 -17.01
N HIS A 56 -3.56 -15.75 -16.83
CA HIS A 56 -2.34 -15.49 -16.05
C HIS A 56 -1.55 -14.30 -16.59
N LEU A 57 -1.40 -14.20 -17.93
CA LEU A 57 -0.69 -13.09 -18.56
C LEU A 57 -1.36 -11.74 -18.29
N GLN A 58 -2.70 -11.70 -18.27
CA GLN A 58 -3.45 -10.49 -17.93
C GLN A 58 -3.21 -10.06 -16.48
N PHE A 59 -3.26 -11.00 -15.52
CA PHE A 59 -2.94 -10.69 -14.12
C PHE A 59 -1.49 -10.24 -13.95
N GLY A 60 -0.53 -10.82 -14.69
CA GLY A 60 0.86 -10.38 -14.69
C GLY A 60 0.99 -8.92 -15.14
N ARG A 61 0.35 -8.55 -16.25
CA ARG A 61 0.33 -7.16 -16.75
C ARG A 61 -0.32 -6.20 -15.76
N LEU A 62 -1.46 -6.57 -15.18
CA LEU A 62 -2.17 -5.75 -14.19
C LEU A 62 -1.32 -5.55 -12.93
N THR A 63 -0.70 -6.62 -12.44
CA THR A 63 0.19 -6.58 -11.28
C THR A 63 1.36 -5.64 -11.52
N ALA A 64 2.02 -5.71 -12.68
CA ALA A 64 3.11 -4.80 -13.02
C ALA A 64 2.68 -3.31 -13.03
N GLY A 65 1.49 -3.02 -13.57
CA GLY A 65 0.94 -1.66 -13.58
C GLY A 65 0.66 -1.13 -12.18
N ILE A 66 -0.01 -1.93 -11.34
CA ILE A 66 -0.31 -1.57 -9.94
C ILE A 66 0.97 -1.42 -9.12
N SER A 67 1.93 -2.33 -9.29
CA SER A 67 3.23 -2.25 -8.60
C SER A 67 3.98 -0.97 -8.91
N LYS A 68 3.97 -0.53 -10.18
CA LYS A 68 4.58 0.75 -10.57
C LYS A 68 3.89 1.93 -9.87
N PHE A 69 2.56 1.97 -9.92
CA PHE A 69 1.77 3.03 -9.27
C PHE A 69 1.98 3.06 -7.75
N ALA A 70 2.01 1.89 -7.11
CA ALA A 70 2.29 1.77 -5.67
C ALA A 70 3.69 2.26 -5.32
N ASN A 71 4.68 1.96 -6.16
CA ASN A 71 6.05 2.44 -5.98
C ASN A 71 6.16 3.96 -6.09
N ASP A 72 5.46 4.58 -7.04
CA ASP A 72 5.41 6.04 -7.17
C ASP A 72 4.79 6.67 -5.91
N GLY A 73 3.72 6.08 -5.37
CA GLY A 73 3.13 6.50 -4.11
C GLY A 73 4.06 6.31 -2.89
N MET A 74 4.80 5.19 -2.82
CA MET A 74 5.81 4.99 -1.78
C MET A 74 6.93 6.04 -1.85
N ASN A 75 7.43 6.35 -3.03
CA ASN A 75 8.45 7.39 -3.21
C ASN A 75 7.92 8.75 -2.76
N MET A 76 6.65 9.08 -3.01
CA MET A 76 6.03 10.29 -2.48
C MET A 76 5.96 10.29 -0.95
N LEU A 77 5.65 9.15 -0.31
CA LEU A 77 5.66 9.03 1.15
C LEU A 77 7.07 9.25 1.72
N ILE A 78 8.09 8.63 1.12
CA ILE A 78 9.50 8.78 1.53
C ILE A 78 9.94 10.23 1.39
N ASN A 79 9.71 10.85 0.23
CA ASN A 79 10.11 12.23 -0.05
C ASN A 79 9.47 13.24 0.91
N LYS A 80 8.27 12.94 1.42
CA LYS A 80 7.57 13.78 2.40
C LYS A 80 7.90 13.43 3.86
N GLY A 81 8.75 12.43 4.12
CA GLY A 81 9.02 11.93 5.48
C GLY A 81 7.78 11.33 6.15
N TRP A 82 6.86 10.78 5.35
CA TRP A 82 5.59 10.21 5.82
C TRP A 82 5.63 8.70 5.97
N LEU A 83 6.68 8.04 5.43
CA LEU A 83 6.94 6.62 5.63
C LEU A 83 7.90 6.43 6.81
N GLU A 84 7.47 5.69 7.81
CA GLU A 84 8.29 5.37 8.98
C GLU A 84 9.42 4.39 8.60
N GLU A 85 10.60 4.59 9.16
CA GLU A 85 11.69 3.62 9.07
C GLU A 85 11.45 2.48 10.08
N PRO A 86 11.41 1.21 9.66
CA PRO A 86 11.31 0.10 10.59
C PRO A 86 12.51 0.09 11.54
N PRO A 87 12.34 -0.30 12.82
CA PRO A 87 13.46 -0.37 13.76
C PRO A 87 14.48 -1.40 13.26
N THR A 88 15.67 -0.93 12.90
CA THR A 88 16.79 -1.78 12.49
C THR A 88 17.59 -2.23 13.69
N ALA A 89 18.11 -3.47 13.66
CA ALA A 89 19.10 -3.89 14.64
C ALA A 89 20.34 -2.99 14.55
N ALA A 90 20.92 -2.64 15.70
CA ALA A 90 22.08 -1.78 15.74
C ALA A 90 23.29 -2.43 15.03
N ASP A 91 23.99 -1.67 14.19
CA ASP A 91 25.20 -2.14 13.52
C ASP A 91 26.35 -2.26 14.53
N ARG A 92 26.56 -3.49 15.01
CA ARG A 92 27.59 -3.81 15.99
C ARG A 92 29.01 -3.50 15.49
N LYS A 93 29.27 -3.54 14.18
CA LYS A 93 30.59 -3.22 13.62
C LYS A 93 30.84 -1.72 13.64
N GLN A 94 29.85 -0.92 13.24
CA GLN A 94 29.94 0.55 13.37
C GLN A 94 30.09 0.98 14.83
N LEU A 95 29.30 0.39 15.73
CA LEU A 95 29.39 0.68 17.18
C LEU A 95 30.77 0.33 17.75
N SER A 96 31.33 -0.84 17.40
CA SER A 96 32.68 -1.25 17.84
C SER A 96 33.77 -0.29 17.36
N ASN A 97 33.67 0.21 16.13
CA ASN A 97 34.66 1.14 15.57
C ASN A 97 34.55 2.55 16.17
N GLN A 98 33.34 3.02 16.48
CA GLN A 98 33.13 4.29 17.20
C GLN A 98 33.67 4.21 18.64
N SER A 99 33.44 3.11 19.36
CA SER A 99 33.97 2.93 20.71
C SER A 99 35.50 2.86 20.75
N ALA A 100 36.15 2.32 19.72
CA ALA A 100 37.60 2.30 19.63
C ALA A 100 38.21 3.69 19.32
N GLY A 101 37.51 4.53 18.56
CA GLY A 101 37.95 5.89 18.22
C GLY A 101 37.80 6.92 19.35
N ASN A 102 36.88 6.70 20.28
CA ASN A 102 36.62 7.59 21.42
C ASN A 102 37.58 7.38 22.61
N ASN A 103 38.49 6.40 22.56
CA ASN A 103 39.45 6.13 23.64
C ASN A 103 40.76 6.92 23.53
N ASN A 104 40.85 7.87 22.59
CA ASN A 104 42.02 8.72 22.34
C ASN A 104 41.76 10.23 22.62
N GLN A 105 40.82 10.55 23.51
CA GLN A 105 40.67 11.88 24.10
C GLN A 105 40.94 11.84 25.60
#